data_AF-A0A930E7Z8-F1
#
_entry.id   AF-A0A930E7Z8-F1
#
_cell.length_a   1.000
_cell.length_b   1.000
_cell.length_c   1.000
_cell.angle_alpha   90.00
_cell.angle_beta   90.00
_cell.angle_gamma   90.00
#
_symmetry.space_group_name_H-M   'P 1'
#
loop_
_entity.id
_entity.type
_entity.pdbx_description
1 polymer ?
#
loop_
_entity_poly.entity_id
_entity_poly.type
_entity_poly.pdbx_seq_one_letter_code
_entity_poly.pdbx_strand_id
1 'polypeptide(L)'
;MEFVVLEKNGLRKEVKVGFSWTVFFFGLFVPLFRGDLKWAAIMFFGTILLGFATLGIGGAVLGIVMSFVYNKIYIKDLIEKGWNPVGEENRLLLEEKNIIIK
;
A
#
# COMPACT_ATOMS: atom_id res chain seq x y z
N MET A 1 -3.08 -8.17 12.62
CA MET A 1 -2.65 -7.66 11.30
C MET A 1 -2.41 -8.88 10.44
N GLU A 2 -3.17 -9.02 9.36
CA GLU A 2 -3.04 -10.16 8.45
C GLU A 2 -1.91 -9.91 7.46
N PHE A 3 -1.34 -10.99 6.94
CA PHE A 3 -0.34 -10.96 5.88
C PHE A 3 -0.76 -11.94 4.79
N VAL A 4 -0.32 -11.68 3.57
CA VAL A 4 -0.41 -12.64 2.48
C VAL A 4 0.97 -12.91 1.92
N VAL A 5 1.19 -14.14 1.50
CA VAL A 5 2.42 -14.52 0.79
C VAL A 5 2.14 -14.51 -0.69
N LEU A 6 2.94 -13.75 -1.43
CA LEU A 6 2.92 -13.69 -2.88
C LEU A 6 4.18 -14.35 -3.46
N GLU A 7 4.05 -14.95 -4.64
CA GLU A 7 5.16 -15.57 -5.35
C GLU A 7 5.26 -15.07 -6.79
N LYS A 8 6.51 -14.90 -7.25
CA LYS A 8 6.84 -14.63 -8.64
C LYS A 8 8.20 -15.25 -8.97
N ASN A 9 8.26 -16.12 -9.98
CA ASN A 9 9.50 -16.76 -10.45
C ASN A 9 10.32 -17.42 -9.33
N GLY A 10 9.67 -18.13 -8.41
CA GLY A 10 10.33 -18.77 -7.25
C GLY A 10 10.70 -17.83 -6.11
N LEU A 11 10.52 -16.51 -6.26
CA LEU A 11 10.69 -15.54 -5.17
C LEU A 11 9.38 -15.39 -4.40
N ARG A 12 9.45 -15.49 -3.08
CA ARG A 12 8.31 -15.25 -2.19
C ARG A 12 8.46 -13.92 -1.46
N LYS A 13 7.34 -13.22 -1.32
CA LYS A 13 7.26 -11.96 -0.59
C LYS A 13 6.03 -11.97 0.31
N GLU A 14 6.28 -11.75 1.59
CA GLU A 14 5.21 -11.50 2.56
C GLU A 14 4.82 -10.03 2.53
N VAL A 15 3.52 -9.75 2.43
CA VAL A 15 2.98 -8.39 2.41
C VAL A 15 1.81 -8.25 3.38
N LYS A 16 1.80 -7.14 4.12
CA LYS A 16 0.79 -6.84 5.13
C LYS A 16 -0.51 -6.38 4.48
N VAL A 17 -1.63 -6.87 4.98
CA VAL A 17 -2.99 -6.50 4.55
C VAL A 17 -3.62 -5.56 5.59
N GLY A 18 -4.45 -4.62 5.12
CA GLY A 18 -5.12 -3.64 5.98
C GLY A 18 -4.25 -2.42 6.30
N PHE A 19 -4.42 -1.86 7.50
CA PHE A 19 -3.77 -0.61 7.91
C PHE A 19 -2.24 -0.68 7.82
N SER A 20 -1.62 0.37 7.28
CA SER A 20 -0.18 0.49 7.08
C SER A 20 0.45 1.35 8.16
N TRP A 21 0.84 0.71 9.26
CA TRP A 21 1.59 1.35 10.34
C TRP A 21 2.84 2.08 9.86
N THR A 22 3.53 1.52 8.85
CA THR A 22 4.70 2.17 8.27
C THR A 22 4.33 3.49 7.60
N VAL A 23 3.23 3.56 6.85
CA VAL A 23 2.81 4.82 6.21
C VAL A 23 2.32 5.82 7.23
N PHE A 24 1.64 5.36 8.28
CA PHE A 24 1.18 6.23 9.36
C PHE A 24 2.33 7.00 10.02
N PHE A 25 3.45 6.34 10.31
CA PHE A 25 4.60 6.99 10.96
C PHE A 25 5.60 7.64 9.99
N PHE A 26 5.76 7.11 8.77
CA PHE A 26 6.84 7.52 7.85
C PHE A 26 6.36 8.12 6.53
N GLY A 27 5.05 8.22 6.30
CA GLY A 27 4.47 8.90 5.13
C GLY A 27 5.08 8.46 3.80
N LEU A 28 5.54 9.42 3.00
CA LEU A 28 6.08 9.21 1.65
C LEU A 28 7.35 8.36 1.59
N PHE A 29 8.08 8.19 2.69
CA PHE A 29 9.32 7.40 2.67
C PHE A 29 9.02 5.92 2.43
N VAL A 30 7.83 5.45 2.82
CA VAL A 30 7.43 4.05 2.62
C VAL A 30 7.28 3.68 1.15
N PRO A 31 6.47 4.38 0.32
CA PRO A 31 6.43 4.08 -1.10
C PRO A 31 7.78 4.26 -1.79
N LEU A 32 8.58 5.24 -1.38
CA LEU A 32 9.91 5.45 -1.93
C LEU A 32 10.82 4.22 -1.72
N PHE A 33 10.91 3.70 -0.49
CA PHE A 33 11.71 2.51 -0.19
C PHE A 33 11.13 1.21 -0.75
N ARG A 34 9.81 1.17 -1.03
CA ARG A 34 9.17 0.05 -1.72
C ARG A 34 9.34 0.09 -3.24
N GLY A 35 9.96 1.14 -3.79
CA GLY A 35 10.14 1.34 -5.23
C GLY A 35 8.86 1.76 -5.96
N ASP A 36 7.87 2.26 -5.24
CA ASP A 36 6.61 2.76 -5.77
C ASP A 36 6.70 4.28 -5.99
N LEU A 37 7.44 4.66 -7.03
CA LEU A 37 7.70 6.07 -7.34
C LEU A 37 6.43 6.86 -7.67
N LYS A 38 5.42 6.18 -8.25
CA LYS A 38 4.12 6.80 -8.57
C LYS A 38 3.43 7.28 -7.30
N TRP A 39 3.26 6.39 -6.31
CA TRP A 39 2.59 6.77 -5.07
C TRP A 39 3.47 7.63 -4.16
N ALA A 40 4.79 7.49 -4.21
CA ALA A 40 5.70 8.42 -3.53
C ALA A 40 5.51 9.86 -4.03
N ALA A 41 5.45 10.07 -5.35
CA ALA A 41 5.20 11.39 -5.93
C ALA A 41 3.81 11.93 -5.58
N ILE A 42 2.76 11.10 -5.69
CA ILE A 42 1.38 11.50 -5.33
C ILE A 42 1.31 11.94 -3.87
N MET A 43 1.90 11.17 -2.95
CA MET A 43 1.92 11.54 -1.54
C MET A 43 2.72 12.81 -1.30
N PHE A 44 3.88 12.98 -1.94
CA PHE A 44 4.70 14.18 -1.80
C PHE A 44 3.96 15.46 -2.23
N PHE A 45 3.47 15.50 -3.47
CA PHE A 45 2.76 16.66 -3.98
C PHE A 45 1.43 16.89 -3.27
N GLY A 46 0.70 15.82 -2.95
CA GLY A 46 -0.56 15.91 -2.19
C GLY A 46 -0.36 16.49 -0.80
N THR A 47 0.68 16.04 -0.08
CA THR A 47 1.01 16.56 1.25
C THR A 47 1.44 18.03 1.20
N ILE A 48 2.23 18.44 0.19
CA ILE A 48 2.61 19.86 0.03
C ILE A 48 1.40 20.72 -0.30
N LEU A 49 0.59 20.33 -1.28
CA LEU A 49 -0.56 21.11 -1.74
C LEU A 49 -1.60 21.27 -0.63
N LEU A 50 -2.02 20.15 -0.02
CA LEU A 50 -3.02 20.17 1.06
C LEU A 50 -2.45 20.78 2.32
N GLY A 51 -1.19 20.48 2.66
CA GLY A 51 -0.50 21.04 3.81
C GLY A 51 -0.40 22.56 3.73
N PHE A 52 0.04 23.11 2.60
CA PHE A 52 0.14 24.55 2.41
C PHE A 52 -1.22 25.25 2.53
N ALA A 53 -2.27 24.68 1.91
CA ALA A 53 -3.62 25.24 1.95
C ALA A 53 -4.29 25.22 3.33
N THR A 54 -3.82 24.39 4.27
CA THR A 54 -4.50 24.11 5.55
C THR A 54 -3.57 24.18 6.77
N LEU A 55 -2.44 24.87 6.65
CA LEU A 55 -1.42 24.99 7.71
C LEU A 55 -0.95 23.63 8.26
N GLY A 56 -0.83 22.64 7.38
CA GLY A 56 -0.33 21.29 7.66
C GLY A 56 -1.41 20.23 7.93
N ILE A 57 -2.64 20.62 8.30
CA ILE A 57 -3.70 19.70 8.73
C ILE A 57 -4.09 18.73 7.61
N GLY A 58 -4.30 19.24 6.39
CA GLY A 58 -4.68 18.46 5.22
C GLY A 58 -3.58 17.47 4.80
N GLY A 59 -2.31 17.82 5.01
CA GLY A 59 -1.19 16.89 4.82
C GLY A 59 -1.23 15.73 5.83
N ALA A 60 -1.54 16.01 7.10
CA ALA A 60 -1.70 14.99 8.14
C ALA A 60 -2.91 14.08 7.86
N VAL A 61 -4.05 14.65 7.50
CA VAL A 61 -5.26 13.88 7.11
C VAL A 61 -4.97 12.99 5.91
N LEU A 62 -4.27 13.49 4.89
CA LEU A 62 -3.84 12.68 3.75
C LEU A 62 -2.96 11.50 4.19
N GLY A 63 -2.00 11.72 5.08
CA GLY A 63 -1.15 10.65 5.63
C GLY A 63 -1.96 9.58 6.34
N ILE A 64 -2.93 9.97 7.16
CA ILE A 64 -3.84 9.05 7.86
C ILE A 64 -4.68 8.26 6.84
N VAL A 65 -5.32 8.91 5.88
CA VAL A 65 -6.09 8.23 4.83
C VAL A 65 -5.21 7.24 4.08
N MET A 66 -4.01 7.66 3.67
CA MET A 66 -3.05 6.80 2.98
C MET A 66 -2.62 5.61 3.82
N SER A 67 -2.55 5.73 5.15
CA SER A 67 -2.25 4.57 6.00
C SER A 67 -3.33 3.48 5.93
N PHE A 68 -4.59 3.80 5.68
CA PHE A 68 -5.63 2.77 5.46
C PHE A 68 -5.57 2.13 4.06
N VAL A 69 -5.12 2.88 3.05
CA VAL A 69 -5.26 2.49 1.64
C VAL A 69 -3.97 1.91 1.06
N TYR A 70 -2.80 2.36 1.50
CA TYR A 70 -1.53 2.12 0.80
C TYR A 70 -1.12 0.64 0.71
N ASN A 71 -1.36 -0.17 1.73
CA ASN A 71 -1.05 -1.60 1.65
C ASN A 71 -1.87 -2.29 0.54
N LYS A 72 -3.15 -1.94 0.40
CA LYS A 72 -4.01 -2.47 -0.68
C LYS A 72 -3.50 -2.05 -2.05
N ILE A 73 -3.11 -0.79 -2.20
CA ILE A 73 -2.48 -0.27 -3.42
C ILE A 73 -1.22 -1.07 -3.77
N TYR A 74 -0.32 -1.23 -2.79
CA TYR A 74 0.96 -1.92 -2.98
C TYR A 74 0.76 -3.39 -3.37
N ILE A 75 -0.21 -4.08 -2.77
CA ILE A 75 -0.54 -5.46 -3.15
C ILE A 75 -1.04 -5.51 -4.59
N LYS A 76 -1.96 -4.62 -4.99
CA LYS A 76 -2.46 -4.57 -6.38
C LYS A 76 -1.34 -4.35 -7.39
N ASP A 77 -0.43 -3.43 -7.12
CA ASP A 77 0.73 -3.17 -7.97
C ASP A 77 1.64 -4.42 -8.09
N LEU A 78 1.80 -5.20 -7.02
CA LEU A 78 2.50 -6.48 -7.11
C LEU A 78 1.74 -7.49 -7.99
N ILE A 79 0.42 -7.62 -7.82
CA ILE A 79 -0.39 -8.51 -8.67
C ILE A 79 -0.28 -8.11 -10.15
N GLU A 80 -0.39 -6.81 -10.47
CA GLU A 80 -0.19 -6.28 -11.83
C GLU A 80 1.22 -6.57 -12.38
N LYS A 81 2.23 -6.58 -11.51
CA LYS A 81 3.60 -6.99 -11.84
C LYS A 81 3.77 -8.51 -11.99
N GLY A 82 2.70 -9.31 -11.94
CA GLY A 82 2.71 -10.76 -12.13
C GLY A 82 3.05 -11.57 -10.87
N TRP A 83 2.88 -11.00 -9.69
CA TRP A 83 2.91 -11.76 -8.44
C TRP A 83 1.58 -12.48 -8.23
N ASN A 84 1.62 -13.69 -7.67
CA ASN A 84 0.43 -14.51 -7.42
C ASN A 84 0.34 -14.92 -5.95
N PRO A 85 -0.85 -15.00 -5.33
CA PRO A 85 -0.99 -15.51 -3.97
C PRO A 85 -0.58 -16.97 -3.88
N VAL A 86 0.20 -17.31 -2.83
CA VAL A 86 0.66 -18.66 -2.57
C VAL A 86 -0.43 -19.45 -1.84
N GLY A 87 -1.02 -20.45 -2.51
CA GLY A 87 -2.08 -21.26 -1.91
C GLY A 87 -3.44 -20.58 -1.85
N GLU A 88 -4.45 -21.36 -1.45
CA GLU A 88 -5.85 -20.95 -1.50
C GLU A 88 -6.22 -19.96 -0.38
N GLU A 89 -5.66 -20.12 0.83
CA GLU A 89 -5.88 -19.22 1.96
C GLU A 89 -5.53 -17.77 1.61
N ASN A 90 -4.32 -17.54 1.05
CA ASN A 90 -3.88 -16.21 0.65
C ASN A 90 -4.76 -15.62 -0.46
N ARG A 91 -5.26 -16.45 -1.38
CA ARG A 91 -6.18 -16.02 -2.44
C ARG A 91 -7.52 -15.59 -1.86
N LEU A 92 -8.13 -16.44 -1.03
CA LEU A 92 -9.42 -16.16 -0.39
C LEU A 92 -9.36 -14.90 0.47
N LEU A 93 -8.26 -14.68 1.19
CA LEU A 93 -8.06 -13.45 1.94
C LEU A 93 -8.01 -12.21 1.04
N LEU A 94 -7.32 -12.28 -0.11
CA LEU A 94 -7.30 -11.18 -1.08
C LEU A 94 -8.68 -10.91 -1.71
N GLU A 95 -9.47 -11.96 -1.96
CA GLU A 95 -10.85 -11.83 -2.44
C GLU A 95 -11.77 -11.19 -1.37
N GLU A 96 -11.69 -11.65 -0.12
CA GLU A 96 -12.47 -11.11 1.01
C GLU A 96 -12.21 -9.61 1.21
N LYS A 97 -10.94 -9.19 1.12
CA LYS A 97 -10.56 -7.77 1.24
C LYS A 97 -10.78 -6.96 -0.05
N ASN A 98 -11.43 -7.55 -1.06
CA ASN A 98 -11.71 -6.94 -2.35
C ASN A 98 -10.45 -6.36 -3.02
N ILE A 99 -9.33 -7.09 -2.91
CA ILE A 99 -8.04 -6.72 -3.51
C ILE A 99 -7.95 -7.31 -4.91
N ILE A 100 -8.36 -8.57 -5.07
CA ILE A 100 -8.51 -9.25 -6.36
C ILE A 100 -9.98 -9.62 -6.58
N ILE A 101 -10.36 -9.82 -7.84
CA ILE A 101 -11.70 -10.27 -8.23
C ILE A 101 -11.66 -11.80 -8.35
N LYS A 102 -12.77 -12.45 -7.99
CA LYS A 102 -12.99 -13.89 -8.16
C LYS A 102 -13.02 -14.31 -9.63
#